data_AF-A0A6G7X204-F1
#
_entry.id   AF-A0A6G7X204-F1
#
_cell.length_a   1.000
_cell.length_b   1.000
_cell.length_c   1.000
_cell.angle_alpha   90.00
_cell.angle_beta   90.00
_cell.angle_gamma   90.00
#
_symmetry.space_group_name_H-M   'P 1'
#
loop_
_entity.id
_entity.type
_entity.pdbx_description
1 polymer ?
#
loop_
_entity_poly.entity_id
_entity_poly.type
_entity_poly.pdbx_seq_one_letter_code
_entity_poly.pdbx_strand_id
1 'polypeptide(L)'
;MKTILNNTILLLSIIFLVSSCKSDDMNYSDANITPVNKLYEPTDGRAVKLLSSATASLFFEWEASKAEDSGSPLYEVVFDKEGGDFSSPIYKVVSDNSGFSGHATILHKDLNKIAGLAGIEAQETGTVIWTVISSRGLNEAKAKESRKLVITRLAGFTEIPDEVFITGEASEAGTNLSEAIPLKLTAIGEFEIYTKLTAGKTYQFVDRKDGTPRTFYVDGTKLVENGSTTANKTGVYRINIDYNTGTGTFTEIKSIGLFFCPTNVVLFNLDYVGKGIFTGQGNVTFKQEGWGRDQRYKFQMETVNASGVNVTQQWGTKNGTDEPPTSTSPESYFYVKIVSLDQWNDKWKFTSEMDKAVVSISMFLQGDKEYTHTVKKVSNL
;
A
#
# COMPACT_ATOMS: atom_id res chain seq x y z
N MET A 1 67.53 -40.36 -16.82
CA MET A 1 67.28 -39.55 -15.60
C MET A 1 66.32 -38.37 -15.79
N LYS A 2 65.97 -37.90 -17.00
CA LYS A 2 65.03 -36.78 -17.17
C LYS A 2 63.54 -37.16 -17.18
N THR A 3 63.20 -38.40 -17.55
CA THR A 3 61.80 -38.88 -17.62
C THR A 3 61.24 -39.40 -16.29
N ILE A 4 62.10 -39.89 -15.39
CA ILE A 4 61.65 -40.36 -14.06
C ILE A 4 61.39 -39.17 -13.14
N LEU A 5 62.21 -38.11 -13.20
CA LEU A 5 62.03 -36.92 -12.36
C LEU A 5 60.75 -36.12 -12.72
N ASN A 6 60.35 -36.11 -13.99
CA ASN A 6 59.15 -35.41 -14.45
C ASN A 6 57.85 -36.12 -14.02
N ASN A 7 57.85 -37.45 -13.91
CA ASN A 7 56.69 -38.20 -13.43
C ASN A 7 56.53 -38.12 -11.90
N THR A 8 57.61 -37.97 -11.13
CA THR A 8 57.51 -37.81 -9.67
C THR A 8 57.08 -36.39 -9.27
N ILE A 9 57.47 -35.36 -10.04
CA ILE A 9 57.03 -33.97 -9.80
C ILE A 9 55.55 -33.77 -10.19
N LEU A 10 55.07 -34.45 -11.23
CA LEU A 10 53.66 -34.42 -11.64
C LEU A 10 52.75 -35.18 -10.66
N LEU A 11 53.23 -36.28 -10.05
CA LEU A 11 52.50 -36.99 -9.01
C LEU A 11 52.42 -36.21 -7.68
N LEU A 12 53.47 -35.45 -7.33
CA LEU A 12 53.48 -34.63 -6.12
C LEU A 12 52.57 -33.38 -6.23
N SER A 13 52.38 -32.84 -7.44
CA SER A 13 51.52 -31.67 -7.68
C SER A 13 50.03 -32.03 -7.77
N ILE A 14 49.69 -33.28 -8.09
CA ILE A 14 48.30 -33.78 -8.04
C ILE A 14 47.84 -34.07 -6.61
N ILE A 15 48.74 -34.44 -5.70
CA ILE A 15 48.38 -34.74 -4.29
C ILE A 15 48.06 -33.45 -3.49
N PHE A 16 48.61 -32.29 -3.88
CA PHE A 16 48.28 -31.01 -3.24
C PHE A 16 46.96 -30.37 -3.73
N LEU A 17 46.39 -30.82 -4.85
CA LEU A 17 45.14 -30.27 -5.40
C LEU A 17 43.88 -30.91 -4.78
N VAL A 18 43.99 -32.04 -4.08
CA VAL A 18 42.84 -32.77 -3.52
C VAL A 18 42.55 -32.46 -2.04
N SER A 19 43.34 -31.59 -1.40
CA SER A 19 43.14 -31.20 0.02
C SER A 19 42.56 -29.80 0.22
N SER A 20 42.28 -29.05 -0.85
CA SER A 20 41.71 -27.68 -0.76
C SER A 20 40.19 -27.61 -0.96
N CYS A 21 39.52 -28.75 -1.13
CA CYS A 21 38.09 -28.85 -0.97
C CYS A 21 37.80 -29.73 0.25
N LYS A 22 38.20 -29.26 1.43
CA LYS A 22 37.31 -29.49 2.57
C LYS A 22 36.09 -28.64 2.27
N SER A 23 34.90 -29.24 2.36
CA SER A 23 33.71 -28.44 2.58
C SER A 23 34.06 -27.53 3.74
N ASP A 24 34.22 -26.24 3.48
CA ASP A 24 34.05 -25.27 4.54
C ASP A 24 32.61 -25.52 4.98
N ASP A 25 32.49 -26.32 6.04
CA ASP A 25 31.30 -26.37 6.86
C ASP A 25 31.12 -24.93 7.31
N MET A 26 30.42 -24.14 6.50
CA MET A 26 29.92 -22.84 6.88
C MET A 26 28.91 -23.10 7.99
N ASN A 27 29.44 -23.31 9.19
CA ASN A 27 28.70 -23.25 10.43
C ASN A 27 28.24 -21.80 10.53
N TYR A 28 27.10 -21.51 9.92
CA TYR A 28 26.31 -20.34 10.25
C TYR A 28 25.86 -20.52 11.69
N SER A 29 26.67 -20.07 12.64
CA SER A 29 26.22 -19.85 14.00
C SER A 29 25.46 -18.53 14.02
N ASP A 30 24.19 -18.56 14.40
CA ASP A 30 23.45 -17.34 14.67
C ASP A 30 24.17 -16.54 15.77
N ALA A 31 24.53 -15.30 15.47
CA ALA A 31 25.21 -14.43 16.43
C ALA A 31 24.26 -14.05 17.57
N ASN A 32 24.75 -14.05 18.82
CA ASN A 32 23.92 -13.62 19.94
C ASN A 32 23.63 -12.11 19.88
N ILE A 33 22.51 -11.70 20.49
CA ILE A 33 22.06 -10.32 20.55
C ILE A 33 21.79 -9.90 21.99
N THR A 34 22.29 -8.74 22.42
CA THR A 34 21.96 -8.21 23.75
C THR A 34 20.52 -7.66 23.77
N PRO A 35 19.79 -7.78 24.89
CA PRO A 35 18.52 -7.08 25.02
C PRO A 35 18.72 -5.56 25.03
N VAL A 36 17.71 -4.84 24.58
CA VAL A 36 17.56 -3.39 24.82
C VAL A 36 17.44 -3.17 26.32
N ASN A 37 18.27 -2.32 26.94
CA ASN A 37 18.19 -2.08 28.39
C ASN A 37 17.21 -0.99 28.77
N LYS A 38 16.99 0.00 27.88
CA LYS A 38 16.18 1.17 28.18
C LYS A 38 15.28 1.59 27.02
N LEU A 39 14.04 1.93 27.34
CA LEU A 39 13.11 2.58 26.44
C LEU A 39 13.18 4.10 26.67
N TYR A 40 13.01 4.93 25.64
CA TYR A 40 13.06 6.39 25.77
C TYR A 40 11.68 7.01 25.58
N GLU A 41 11.04 6.76 24.45
CA GLU A 41 9.70 7.25 24.13
C GLU A 41 8.82 6.11 23.59
N PRO A 42 7.49 6.19 23.75
CA PRO A 42 6.78 7.07 24.67
C PRO A 42 7.15 6.79 26.14
N THR A 43 7.10 7.80 27.00
CA THR A 43 7.24 7.62 28.47
C THR A 43 6.19 6.65 29.04
N ASP A 44 6.53 5.98 30.15
CA ASP A 44 5.63 5.00 30.76
C ASP A 44 4.30 5.64 31.18
N GLY A 45 3.18 5.00 30.80
CA GLY A 45 1.84 5.51 31.06
C GLY A 45 1.42 6.71 30.21
N ARG A 46 2.15 7.02 29.12
CA ARG A 46 1.78 8.09 28.18
C ARG A 46 0.32 7.92 27.73
N ALA A 47 -0.47 8.97 27.89
CA ALA A 47 -1.82 9.02 27.33
C ALA A 47 -1.81 9.62 25.93
N VAL A 48 -2.47 8.95 24.99
CA VAL A 48 -2.66 9.41 23.61
C VAL A 48 -4.11 9.29 23.21
N LYS A 49 -4.69 10.42 22.78
CA LYS A 49 -5.98 10.42 22.08
C LYS A 49 -5.70 10.26 20.61
N LEU A 50 -6.19 9.17 20.03
CA LEU A 50 -5.97 8.90 18.62
C LEU A 50 -6.71 9.92 17.75
N LEU A 51 -6.13 10.19 16.59
CA LEU A 51 -6.63 11.15 15.62
C LEU A 51 -6.89 10.40 14.32
N SER A 52 -8.04 10.64 13.69
CA SER A 52 -8.30 10.10 12.37
C SER A 52 -7.63 10.99 11.33
N SER A 53 -6.36 10.68 11.05
CA SER A 53 -5.54 11.33 10.03
C SER A 53 -4.56 10.31 9.47
N ALA A 54 -4.37 10.34 8.14
CA ALA A 54 -3.43 9.45 7.45
C ALA A 54 -1.97 9.64 7.89
N THR A 55 -1.64 10.78 8.48
CA THR A 55 -0.26 11.12 8.90
C THR A 55 -0.07 11.16 10.41
N ALA A 56 -1.14 11.01 11.20
CA ALA A 56 -1.01 11.03 12.66
C ALA A 56 -0.30 9.76 13.14
N SER A 57 0.76 9.94 13.93
CA SER A 57 1.64 8.88 14.39
C SER A 57 2.20 9.19 15.79
N LEU A 58 2.67 8.15 16.46
CA LEU A 58 3.40 8.23 17.72
C LEU A 58 4.80 7.65 17.51
N PHE A 59 5.80 8.36 18.00
CA PHE A 59 7.21 7.98 17.92
C PHE A 59 7.60 7.10 19.11
N PHE A 60 8.29 5.99 18.82
CA PHE A 60 8.83 5.05 19.79
C PHE A 60 10.34 5.01 19.64
N GLU A 61 11.08 5.08 20.74
CA GLU A 61 12.55 5.14 20.71
C GLU A 61 13.14 4.34 21.86
N TRP A 62 14.27 3.68 21.62
CA TRP A 62 14.93 2.85 22.61
C TRP A 62 16.45 2.82 22.43
N GLU A 63 17.14 2.27 23.44
CA GLU A 63 18.59 2.07 23.41
C GLU A 63 18.98 0.98 22.39
N ALA A 64 20.05 1.22 21.62
CA ALA A 64 20.56 0.23 20.69
C ALA A 64 21.10 -1.03 21.38
N SER A 65 20.68 -2.20 20.89
CA SER A 65 21.27 -3.50 21.17
C SER A 65 22.62 -3.70 20.46
N LYS A 66 23.41 -4.67 20.93
CA LYS A 66 24.70 -5.06 20.35
C LYS A 66 24.66 -6.52 19.93
N ALA A 67 25.00 -6.80 18.67
CA ALA A 67 25.20 -8.16 18.18
C ALA A 67 26.65 -8.61 18.42
N GLU A 68 26.83 -9.90 18.74
CA GLU A 68 28.14 -10.51 19.00
C GLU A 68 29.09 -10.39 17.80
N ASP A 69 28.55 -10.52 16.58
CA ASP A 69 29.30 -10.43 15.32
C ASP A 69 29.52 -8.98 14.86
N SER A 70 29.19 -7.98 15.70
CA SER A 70 29.20 -6.55 15.34
C SER A 70 28.28 -6.17 14.18
N GLY A 71 27.36 -7.05 13.77
CA GLY A 71 26.33 -6.76 12.78
C GLY A 71 25.27 -5.81 13.32
N SER A 72 24.54 -5.16 12.41
CA SER A 72 23.40 -4.34 12.79
C SER A 72 22.26 -5.22 13.32
N PRO A 73 21.70 -4.91 14.50
CA PRO A 73 20.51 -5.57 15.02
C PRO A 73 19.26 -5.15 14.24
N LEU A 74 18.26 -6.03 14.24
CA LEU A 74 16.90 -5.74 13.80
C LEU A 74 15.98 -5.57 15.02
N TYR A 75 14.90 -4.80 14.88
CA TYR A 75 13.98 -4.54 15.97
C TYR A 75 12.52 -4.66 15.56
N GLU A 76 11.71 -5.18 16.48
CA GLU A 76 10.25 -5.13 16.45
C GLU A 76 9.72 -4.51 17.75
N VAL A 77 8.77 -3.59 17.63
CA VAL A 77 7.93 -3.16 18.76
C VAL A 77 6.78 -4.16 18.89
N VAL A 78 6.63 -4.76 20.06
CA VAL A 78 5.60 -5.76 20.32
C VAL A 78 4.62 -5.25 21.38
N PHE A 79 3.33 -5.50 21.14
CA PHE A 79 2.23 -5.06 22.01
C PHE A 79 1.52 -6.25 22.62
N ASP A 80 1.01 -6.06 23.84
CA ASP A 80 0.19 -7.03 24.56
C ASP A 80 -0.89 -6.30 25.38
N LYS A 81 -1.88 -7.07 25.86
CA LYS A 81 -2.89 -6.60 26.81
C LYS A 81 -2.24 -6.25 28.14
N GLU A 82 -2.83 -5.32 28.88
CA GLU A 82 -2.36 -5.04 30.24
C GLU A 82 -2.36 -6.33 31.09
N GLY A 83 -1.21 -6.63 31.71
CA GLY A 83 -0.99 -7.87 32.46
C GLY A 83 -0.43 -9.05 31.64
N GLY A 84 -0.25 -8.89 30.33
CA GLY A 84 0.45 -9.86 29.48
C GLY A 84 1.97 -9.90 29.71
N ASP A 85 2.64 -10.88 29.11
CA ASP A 85 4.07 -11.12 29.27
C ASP A 85 4.86 -11.12 27.95
N PHE A 86 4.18 -10.82 26.83
CA PHE A 86 4.69 -10.82 25.47
C PHE A 86 5.11 -12.20 24.92
N SER A 87 4.69 -13.31 25.55
CA SER A 87 4.90 -14.66 25.01
C SER A 87 4.04 -14.94 23.77
N SER A 88 2.90 -14.28 23.64
CA SER A 88 2.01 -14.31 22.48
C SER A 88 1.47 -12.90 22.22
N PRO A 89 2.31 -11.99 21.68
CA PRO A 89 1.95 -10.59 21.53
C PRO A 89 0.74 -10.44 20.59
N ILE A 90 -0.16 -9.51 20.93
CA ILE A 90 -1.36 -9.24 20.12
C ILE A 90 -1.02 -8.54 18.80
N TYR A 91 0.14 -7.86 18.74
CA TYR A 91 0.59 -7.17 17.54
C TYR A 91 2.11 -6.95 17.55
N LYS A 92 2.69 -6.88 16.36
CA LYS A 92 4.11 -6.59 16.15
C LYS A 92 4.26 -5.52 15.07
N VAL A 93 5.20 -4.61 15.26
CA VAL A 93 5.56 -3.57 14.30
C VAL A 93 7.07 -3.59 14.08
N VAL A 94 7.50 -3.83 12.85
CA VAL A 94 8.92 -3.72 12.46
C VAL A 94 9.36 -2.27 12.61
N SER A 95 10.56 -2.05 13.15
CA SER A 95 11.07 -0.69 13.33
C SER A 95 11.36 0.02 12.00
N ASP A 96 11.58 1.33 12.06
CA ASP A 96 11.83 2.14 10.87
C ASP A 96 13.11 1.64 10.15
N ASN A 97 13.30 2.05 8.89
CA ASN A 97 14.41 1.57 8.04
C ASN A 97 14.46 0.03 7.94
N SER A 98 13.30 -0.60 7.74
CA SER A 98 13.17 -2.07 7.61
C SER A 98 13.73 -2.85 8.81
N GLY A 99 13.53 -2.34 10.03
CA GLY A 99 13.93 -3.00 11.27
C GLY A 99 15.29 -2.56 11.80
N PHE A 100 16.09 -1.79 11.05
CA PHE A 100 17.44 -1.40 11.48
C PHE A 100 17.47 -0.19 12.41
N SER A 101 16.39 0.58 12.50
CA SER A 101 16.34 1.75 13.38
C SER A 101 16.08 1.36 14.84
N GLY A 102 16.74 2.06 15.78
CA GLY A 102 16.42 2.04 17.21
C GLY A 102 15.16 2.86 17.58
N HIS A 103 14.27 3.03 16.61
CA HIS A 103 13.01 3.75 16.76
C HIS A 103 11.98 3.24 15.74
N ALA A 104 10.71 3.46 16.04
CA ALA A 104 9.59 3.18 15.14
C ALA A 104 8.59 4.34 15.14
N THR A 105 8.06 4.68 13.96
CA THR A 105 6.98 5.65 13.81
C THR A 105 5.68 4.91 13.54
N ILE A 106 4.84 4.75 14.58
CA ILE A 106 3.63 3.93 14.51
C ILE A 106 2.41 4.82 14.27
N LEU A 107 1.64 4.56 13.21
CA LEU A 107 0.45 5.35 12.88
C LEU A 107 -0.63 5.21 13.96
N HIS A 108 -1.38 6.28 14.21
CA HIS A 108 -2.54 6.25 15.11
C HIS A 108 -3.59 5.22 14.68
N LYS A 109 -3.68 4.93 13.38
CA LYS A 109 -4.53 3.86 12.85
C LYS A 109 -4.10 2.47 13.33
N ASP A 110 -2.81 2.18 13.32
CA ASP A 110 -2.28 0.91 13.83
C ASP A 110 -2.48 0.82 15.35
N LEU A 111 -2.25 1.92 16.08
CA LEU A 111 -2.55 2.00 17.51
C LEU A 111 -4.04 1.77 17.81
N ASN A 112 -4.94 2.24 16.95
CA ASN A 112 -6.38 1.99 17.10
C ASN A 112 -6.73 0.51 16.90
N LYS A 113 -6.07 -0.17 15.96
CA LYS A 113 -6.19 -1.62 15.74
C LYS A 113 -5.64 -2.41 16.92
N ILE A 114 -4.46 -2.05 17.42
CA ILE A 114 -3.83 -2.65 18.61
C ILE A 114 -4.77 -2.55 19.83
N ALA A 115 -5.33 -1.37 20.09
CA ALA A 115 -6.27 -1.16 21.17
C ALA A 115 -7.54 -2.03 21.03
N GLY A 116 -8.06 -2.20 19.80
CA GLY A 116 -9.17 -3.10 19.52
C GLY A 116 -8.83 -4.57 19.78
N LEU A 117 -7.65 -5.03 19.35
CA LEU A 117 -7.15 -6.39 19.66
C LEU A 117 -6.94 -6.60 21.17
N ALA A 118 -6.66 -5.53 21.90
CA ALA A 118 -6.59 -5.55 23.36
C ALA A 118 -7.96 -5.64 24.05
N GLY A 119 -9.06 -5.45 23.31
CA GLY A 119 -10.43 -5.45 23.85
C GLY A 119 -10.89 -4.08 24.37
N ILE A 120 -10.22 -2.99 24.00
CA ILE A 120 -10.66 -1.63 24.33
C ILE A 120 -11.74 -1.26 23.31
N GLU A 121 -12.94 -0.87 23.74
CA GLU A 121 -14.05 -0.52 22.85
C GLU A 121 -13.82 0.81 22.11
N ALA A 122 -14.53 1.02 20.99
CA ALA A 122 -14.44 2.26 20.23
C ALA A 122 -14.81 3.47 21.10
N GLN A 123 -14.10 4.59 20.94
CA GLN A 123 -14.22 5.82 21.76
C GLN A 123 -13.83 5.68 23.24
N GLU A 124 -13.60 4.48 23.75
CA GLU A 124 -13.17 4.26 25.12
C GLU A 124 -11.66 4.47 25.29
N THR A 125 -11.26 4.64 26.56
CA THR A 125 -9.85 4.73 26.95
C THR A 125 -9.43 3.46 27.68
N GLY A 126 -8.31 2.88 27.26
CA GLY A 126 -7.74 1.70 27.92
C GLY A 126 -6.23 1.65 27.81
N THR A 127 -5.64 0.63 28.43
CA THR A 127 -4.19 0.48 28.52
C THR A 127 -3.73 -0.73 27.73
N VAL A 128 -2.66 -0.55 26.95
CA VAL A 128 -1.87 -1.64 26.38
C VAL A 128 -0.46 -1.57 26.96
N ILE A 129 0.26 -2.69 26.92
CA ILE A 129 1.68 -2.71 27.24
C ILE A 129 2.49 -2.95 25.96
N TRP A 130 3.71 -2.42 25.93
CA TRP A 130 4.62 -2.61 24.81
C TRP A 130 6.05 -2.79 25.29
N THR A 131 6.84 -3.46 24.46
CA THR A 131 8.29 -3.63 24.62
C THR A 131 8.94 -3.79 23.25
N VAL A 132 10.24 -4.00 23.22
CA VAL A 132 11.02 -4.18 21.99
C VAL A 132 11.66 -5.56 21.99
N ILE A 133 11.59 -6.25 20.87
CA ILE A 133 12.39 -7.44 20.60
C ILE A 133 13.50 -7.02 19.64
N SER A 134 14.75 -7.25 20.04
CA SER A 134 15.91 -7.12 19.16
C SER A 134 16.30 -8.49 18.64
N SER A 135 16.65 -8.60 17.35
CA SER A 135 17.02 -9.86 16.72
C SER A 135 18.29 -9.77 15.86
N ARG A 136 18.94 -10.93 15.70
CA ARG A 136 20.07 -11.16 14.79
C ARG A 136 19.99 -12.62 14.31
N GLY A 137 19.66 -12.83 13.04
CA GLY A 137 19.39 -14.18 12.53
C GLY A 137 18.19 -14.79 13.25
N LEU A 138 18.34 -16.01 13.77
CA LEU A 138 17.31 -16.68 14.57
C LEU A 138 17.30 -16.31 16.06
N ASN A 139 18.30 -15.56 16.53
CA ASN A 139 18.39 -15.18 17.93
C ASN A 139 17.60 -13.89 18.20
N GLU A 140 16.79 -13.93 19.26
CA GLU A 140 15.98 -12.80 19.72
C GLU A 140 16.23 -12.51 21.20
N ALA A 141 16.17 -11.23 21.57
CA ALA A 141 16.21 -10.78 22.95
C ALA A 141 15.15 -9.72 23.20
N LYS A 142 14.23 -10.01 24.14
CA LYS A 142 13.25 -9.04 24.64
C LYS A 142 13.93 -7.98 25.50
N ALA A 143 13.51 -6.73 25.37
CA ALA A 143 14.00 -5.64 26.19
C ALA A 143 13.78 -5.91 27.69
N LYS A 144 14.63 -5.32 28.53
CA LYS A 144 14.51 -5.42 30.00
C LYS A 144 13.35 -4.60 30.56
N GLU A 145 12.89 -3.61 29.80
CA GLU A 145 11.77 -2.74 30.16
C GLU A 145 10.55 -3.05 29.29
N SER A 146 9.38 -2.86 29.89
CA SER A 146 8.09 -2.74 29.19
C SER A 146 7.40 -1.50 29.70
N ARG A 147 6.57 -0.87 28.85
CA ARG A 147 5.85 0.35 29.21
C ARG A 147 4.37 0.22 28.93
N LYS A 148 3.58 0.94 29.73
CA LYS A 148 2.16 1.16 29.51
C LYS A 148 1.96 2.29 28.51
N LEU A 149 0.96 2.15 27.66
CA LEU A 149 0.45 3.19 26.78
C LEU A 149 -1.07 3.26 26.98
N VAL A 150 -1.55 4.43 27.37
CA VAL A 150 -2.98 4.69 27.59
C VAL A 150 -3.56 5.27 26.30
N ILE A 151 -4.47 4.56 25.65
CA ILE A 151 -5.01 4.89 24.34
C ILE A 151 -6.49 5.22 24.47
N THR A 152 -6.90 6.39 23.99
CA THR A 152 -8.31 6.68 23.68
C THR A 152 -8.58 6.37 22.22
N ARG A 153 -9.43 5.37 21.95
CA ARG A 153 -9.72 4.86 20.60
C ARG A 153 -10.53 5.84 19.74
N LEU A 154 -10.44 5.62 18.42
CA LEU A 154 -11.29 6.29 17.44
C LEU A 154 -12.71 5.73 17.46
N ALA A 155 -13.64 6.43 16.81
CA ALA A 155 -15.05 6.06 16.69
C ALA A 155 -15.29 4.97 15.62
N GLY A 156 -14.41 3.98 15.54
CA GLY A 156 -14.52 2.86 14.60
C GLY A 156 -15.69 1.94 14.91
N PHE A 157 -16.03 1.10 13.93
CA PHE A 157 -17.06 0.07 14.06
C PHE A 157 -16.46 -1.22 14.63
N THR A 158 -17.21 -1.90 15.48
CA THR A 158 -16.85 -3.24 16.01
C THR A 158 -17.13 -4.33 14.97
N GLU A 159 -18.23 -4.19 14.23
CA GLU A 159 -18.63 -5.09 13.16
C GLU A 159 -18.27 -4.52 11.78
N ILE A 160 -17.10 -4.90 11.28
CA ILE A 160 -16.56 -4.45 9.99
C ILE A 160 -17.25 -5.22 8.85
N PRO A 161 -17.81 -4.54 7.81
CA PRO A 161 -18.33 -5.21 6.63
C PRO A 161 -17.24 -5.95 5.83
N ASP A 162 -17.60 -7.10 5.24
CA ASP A 162 -16.75 -7.82 4.29
C ASP A 162 -16.81 -7.20 2.88
N GLU A 163 -17.97 -6.66 2.51
CA GLU A 163 -18.23 -5.97 1.25
C GLU A 163 -18.97 -4.66 1.51
N VAL A 164 -18.76 -3.68 0.63
CA VAL A 164 -19.45 -2.39 0.69
C VAL A 164 -19.80 -1.95 -0.72
N PHE A 165 -20.98 -1.37 -0.88
CA PHE A 165 -21.50 -0.86 -2.14
C PHE A 165 -22.01 0.57 -1.97
N ILE A 166 -22.03 1.36 -3.03
CA ILE A 166 -22.70 2.67 -3.06
C ILE A 166 -24.04 2.58 -3.82
N THR A 167 -25.07 3.23 -3.28
CA THR A 167 -26.40 3.35 -3.89
C THR A 167 -27.03 4.72 -3.57
N GLY A 168 -28.18 5.00 -4.18
CA GLY A 168 -28.94 6.25 -4.05
C GLY A 168 -28.95 7.08 -5.32
N GLU A 169 -29.87 8.05 -5.41
CA GLU A 169 -30.09 8.85 -6.62
C GLU A 169 -28.91 9.73 -7.03
N ALA A 170 -28.03 10.10 -6.09
CA ALA A 170 -26.79 10.80 -6.40
C ALA A 170 -25.74 9.88 -7.03
N SER A 171 -25.78 8.59 -6.72
CA SER A 171 -24.84 7.59 -7.22
C SER A 171 -25.17 7.17 -8.66
N GLU A 172 -24.20 6.55 -9.33
CA GLU A 172 -24.40 5.98 -10.67
C GLU A 172 -25.16 4.65 -10.67
N ALA A 173 -25.49 4.11 -9.49
CA ALA A 173 -26.31 2.91 -9.31
C ALA A 173 -27.82 3.21 -9.27
N GLY A 174 -28.20 4.47 -9.01
CA GLY A 174 -29.58 4.81 -8.67
C GLY A 174 -30.04 4.14 -7.36
N THR A 175 -31.35 4.01 -7.18
CA THR A 175 -31.98 3.50 -5.95
C THR A 175 -32.22 1.98 -5.97
N ASN A 176 -31.97 1.31 -7.09
CA ASN A 176 -32.12 -0.14 -7.16
C ASN A 176 -30.94 -0.82 -6.42
N LEU A 177 -31.22 -1.43 -5.27
CA LEU A 177 -30.20 -2.03 -4.42
C LEU A 177 -29.40 -3.13 -5.13
N SER A 178 -30.03 -3.91 -6.02
CA SER A 178 -29.33 -4.95 -6.80
C SER A 178 -28.29 -4.38 -7.77
N GLU A 179 -28.42 -3.10 -8.11
CA GLU A 179 -27.51 -2.37 -9.01
C GLU A 179 -26.43 -1.57 -8.26
N ALA A 180 -26.41 -1.62 -6.92
CA ALA A 180 -25.40 -0.93 -6.11
C ALA A 180 -23.98 -1.27 -6.58
N ILE A 181 -23.10 -0.26 -6.63
CA ILE A 181 -21.76 -0.39 -7.21
C ILE A 181 -20.77 -0.79 -6.11
N PRO A 182 -19.99 -1.87 -6.28
CA PRO A 182 -19.03 -2.33 -5.28
C PRO A 182 -17.86 -1.36 -5.09
N LEU A 183 -17.46 -1.19 -3.85
CA LEU A 183 -16.18 -0.60 -3.47
C LEU A 183 -15.10 -1.70 -3.47
N LYS A 184 -13.87 -1.34 -3.82
CA LYS A 184 -12.69 -2.20 -3.72
C LYS A 184 -12.27 -2.33 -2.26
N LEU A 185 -12.15 -3.56 -1.75
CA LEU A 185 -11.47 -3.81 -0.48
C LEU A 185 -9.95 -3.59 -0.67
N THR A 186 -9.40 -2.54 -0.05
CA THR A 186 -7.96 -2.21 -0.14
C THR A 186 -7.17 -2.78 1.02
N ALA A 187 -7.81 -2.93 2.17
CA ALA A 187 -7.34 -3.64 3.37
C ALA A 187 -8.56 -4.02 4.21
N ILE A 188 -8.39 -4.84 5.25
CA ILE A 188 -9.50 -5.24 6.13
C ILE A 188 -10.17 -3.98 6.74
N GLY A 189 -11.46 -3.79 6.44
CA GLY A 189 -12.24 -2.63 6.87
C GLY A 189 -11.98 -1.33 6.11
N GLU A 190 -11.24 -1.39 5.01
CA GLU A 190 -10.91 -0.25 4.16
C GLU A 190 -11.38 -0.46 2.73
N PHE A 191 -12.15 0.50 2.24
CA PHE A 191 -12.83 0.41 0.96
C PHE A 191 -12.58 1.66 0.12
N GLU A 192 -12.50 1.49 -1.20
CA GLU A 192 -12.29 2.57 -2.16
C GLU A 192 -13.21 2.46 -3.38
N ILE A 193 -13.67 3.59 -3.91
CA ILE A 193 -14.40 3.64 -5.18
C ILE A 193 -14.10 4.90 -5.98
N TYR A 194 -14.11 4.74 -7.31
CA TYR A 194 -14.12 5.81 -8.29
C TYR A 194 -15.51 5.93 -8.88
N THR A 195 -16.24 6.99 -8.52
CA THR A 195 -17.64 7.16 -8.94
C THR A 195 -17.98 8.63 -9.13
N LYS A 196 -18.95 8.90 -10.00
CA LYS A 196 -19.59 10.22 -10.04
C LYS A 196 -20.67 10.31 -8.96
N LEU A 197 -20.77 11.48 -8.35
CA LEU A 197 -21.92 11.88 -7.55
C LEU A 197 -22.63 13.06 -8.20
N THR A 198 -23.95 13.12 -8.08
CA THR A 198 -24.80 14.22 -8.58
C THR A 198 -25.28 15.09 -7.42
N ALA A 199 -24.97 16.39 -7.46
CA ALA A 199 -25.35 17.33 -6.41
C ALA A 199 -26.86 17.38 -6.15
N GLY A 200 -27.23 17.64 -4.90
CA GLY A 200 -28.62 17.83 -4.47
C GLY A 200 -29.43 16.54 -4.34
N LYS A 201 -28.83 15.38 -4.60
CA LYS A 201 -29.44 14.06 -4.45
C LYS A 201 -28.78 13.27 -3.33
N THR A 202 -29.43 12.22 -2.84
CA THR A 202 -28.94 11.40 -1.73
C THR A 202 -28.13 10.19 -2.21
N TYR A 203 -27.13 9.79 -1.41
CA TYR A 203 -26.43 8.52 -1.53
C TYR A 203 -26.17 7.91 -0.15
N GLN A 204 -25.86 6.63 -0.15
CA GLN A 204 -25.45 5.86 1.03
C GLN A 204 -24.55 4.70 0.61
N PHE A 205 -23.78 4.21 1.57
CA PHE A 205 -23.05 2.96 1.48
C PHE A 205 -23.85 1.84 2.14
N VAL A 206 -23.78 0.63 1.59
CA VAL A 206 -24.50 -0.55 2.08
C VAL A 206 -23.57 -1.75 2.14
N ASP A 207 -23.79 -2.67 3.08
CA ASP A 207 -22.94 -3.85 3.26
C ASP A 207 -23.36 -5.08 2.44
N ARG A 208 -24.47 -4.99 1.71
CA ARG A 208 -25.01 -6.06 0.83
C ARG A 208 -26.00 -5.47 -0.18
N LYS A 209 -26.34 -6.26 -1.22
CA LYS A 209 -27.23 -5.84 -2.31
C LYS A 209 -28.65 -6.41 -2.24
N ASP A 210 -28.99 -7.09 -1.15
CA ASP A 210 -30.29 -7.74 -0.95
C ASP A 210 -30.76 -7.63 0.51
N GLY A 211 -31.98 -8.07 0.76
CA GLY A 211 -32.58 -8.07 2.09
C GLY A 211 -32.59 -6.68 2.74
N THR A 212 -32.13 -6.62 4.00
CA THR A 212 -32.04 -5.38 4.78
C THR A 212 -30.57 -5.09 5.07
N PRO A 213 -29.88 -4.33 4.19
CA PRO A 213 -28.48 -3.97 4.40
C PRO A 213 -28.31 -3.05 5.60
N ARG A 214 -27.14 -3.10 6.25
CA ARG A 214 -26.68 -1.98 7.07
C ARG A 214 -26.38 -0.81 6.15
N THR A 215 -26.65 0.41 6.61
CA THR A 215 -26.49 1.62 5.81
C THR A 215 -25.50 2.55 6.48
N PHE A 216 -24.65 3.20 5.69
CA PHE A 216 -23.65 4.13 6.17
C PHE A 216 -23.58 5.36 5.29
N TYR A 217 -23.18 6.49 5.85
CA TYR A 217 -22.93 7.71 5.11
C TYR A 217 -21.78 8.50 5.73
N VAL A 218 -21.22 9.44 4.97
CA VAL A 218 -20.13 10.30 5.45
C VAL A 218 -20.70 11.68 5.80
N ASP A 219 -20.54 12.07 7.06
CA ASP A 219 -20.84 13.40 7.58
C ASP A 219 -19.54 14.16 7.85
N GLY A 220 -19.21 15.12 7.00
CA GLY A 220 -17.89 15.74 6.97
C GLY A 220 -16.81 14.70 6.66
N THR A 221 -16.10 14.23 7.69
CA THR A 221 -15.13 13.13 7.60
C THR A 221 -15.54 11.88 8.39
N LYS A 222 -16.63 11.94 9.14
CA LYS A 222 -17.10 10.86 10.01
C LYS A 222 -17.97 9.90 9.22
N LEU A 223 -17.67 8.61 9.32
CA LEU A 223 -18.56 7.55 8.85
C LEU A 223 -19.63 7.28 9.91
N VAL A 224 -20.89 7.36 9.52
CA VAL A 224 -22.06 7.22 10.41
C VAL A 224 -22.94 6.11 9.87
N GLU A 225 -23.40 5.24 10.75
CA GLU A 225 -24.35 4.16 10.43
C GLU A 225 -25.80 4.65 10.56
N ASN A 226 -26.71 3.98 9.86
CA ASN A 226 -28.15 4.23 9.83
C ASN A 226 -28.52 5.58 9.20
N GLY A 227 -28.28 5.73 7.90
CA GLY A 227 -28.72 6.91 7.18
C GLY A 227 -28.22 7.03 5.75
N SER A 228 -28.48 8.20 5.19
CA SER A 228 -27.99 8.65 3.89
C SER A 228 -27.57 10.11 3.99
N THR A 229 -26.84 10.61 3.00
CA THR A 229 -26.45 12.02 2.93
C THR A 229 -26.62 12.56 1.53
N THR A 230 -26.68 13.89 1.41
CA THR A 230 -26.83 14.59 0.14
C THR A 230 -25.45 14.92 -0.43
N ALA A 231 -25.24 14.61 -1.71
CA ALA A 231 -24.04 15.05 -2.40
C ALA A 231 -24.07 16.57 -2.58
N ASN A 232 -23.04 17.27 -2.07
CA ASN A 232 -22.98 18.74 -2.13
C ASN A 232 -22.52 19.27 -3.49
N LYS A 233 -21.80 18.45 -4.26
CA LYS A 233 -21.18 18.86 -5.52
C LYS A 233 -21.18 17.73 -6.53
N THR A 234 -21.60 18.04 -7.76
CA THR A 234 -21.49 17.12 -8.89
C THR A 234 -20.03 17.01 -9.28
N GLY A 235 -19.51 15.78 -9.33
CA GLY A 235 -18.11 15.54 -9.66
C GLY A 235 -17.80 14.05 -9.67
N VAL A 236 -16.62 13.72 -10.19
CA VAL A 236 -16.06 12.37 -10.09
C VAL A 236 -15.12 12.36 -8.89
N TYR A 237 -15.27 11.36 -8.02
CA TYR A 237 -14.53 11.27 -6.78
C TYR A 237 -13.85 9.93 -6.67
N ARG A 238 -12.65 9.93 -6.10
CA ARG A 238 -12.14 8.80 -5.32
C ARG A 238 -12.68 8.95 -3.90
N ILE A 239 -13.43 7.97 -3.44
CA ILE A 239 -13.99 7.92 -2.10
C ILE A 239 -13.30 6.79 -1.35
N ASN A 240 -12.69 7.10 -0.20
CA ASN A 240 -12.08 6.11 0.68
C ASN A 240 -12.89 6.04 1.98
N ILE A 241 -13.26 4.83 2.41
CA ILE A 241 -14.03 4.55 3.63
C ILE A 241 -13.19 3.64 4.52
N ASP A 242 -13.05 4.00 5.80
CA ASP A 242 -12.31 3.23 6.79
C ASP A 242 -13.22 2.98 8.02
N TYR A 243 -13.72 1.75 8.13
CA TYR A 243 -14.57 1.33 9.24
C TYR A 243 -13.79 1.15 10.54
N ASN A 244 -12.47 0.90 10.48
CA ASN A 244 -11.64 0.78 11.68
C ASN A 244 -11.53 2.12 12.40
N THR A 245 -11.48 3.22 11.66
CA THR A 245 -11.38 4.58 12.21
C THR A 245 -12.70 5.34 12.23
N GLY A 246 -13.73 4.80 11.57
CA GLY A 246 -15.05 5.44 11.46
C GLY A 246 -14.99 6.70 10.61
N THR A 247 -14.25 6.67 9.49
CA THR A 247 -14.07 7.84 8.62
C THR A 247 -14.28 7.58 7.14
N GLY A 248 -14.58 8.66 6.42
CA GLY A 248 -14.66 8.67 4.97
C GLY A 248 -14.04 9.95 4.40
N THR A 249 -13.38 9.84 3.25
CA THR A 249 -12.72 10.97 2.58
C THR A 249 -13.05 11.00 1.09
N PHE A 250 -13.16 12.21 0.56
CA PHE A 250 -13.51 12.47 -0.83
C PHE A 250 -12.38 13.24 -1.48
N THR A 251 -11.83 12.68 -2.57
CA THR A 251 -10.84 13.33 -3.42
C THR A 251 -11.47 13.54 -4.79
N GLU A 252 -11.70 14.79 -5.17
CA GLU A 252 -12.29 15.13 -6.47
C GLU A 252 -11.26 14.89 -7.58
N ILE A 253 -11.65 14.19 -8.63
CA ILE A 253 -10.81 13.93 -9.80
C ILE A 253 -11.13 15.00 -10.85
N LYS A 254 -10.11 15.74 -11.27
CA LYS A 254 -10.22 16.81 -12.27
C LYS A 254 -9.93 16.31 -13.67
N SER A 255 -8.92 15.46 -13.81
CA SER A 255 -8.57 14.85 -15.09
C SER A 255 -7.73 13.60 -14.85
N ILE A 256 -7.76 12.71 -15.85
CA ILE A 256 -6.77 11.66 -16.04
C ILE A 256 -6.27 11.80 -17.47
N GLY A 257 -4.98 11.65 -17.69
CA GLY A 257 -4.40 11.71 -19.02
C GLY A 257 -3.31 10.68 -19.24
N LEU A 258 -3.09 10.32 -20.50
CA LEU A 258 -1.98 9.48 -20.91
C LEU A 258 -0.68 10.29 -20.81
N PHE A 259 0.16 9.95 -19.84
CA PHE A 259 1.46 10.56 -19.66
C PHE A 259 2.51 9.80 -20.46
N PHE A 260 3.24 10.49 -21.34
CA PHE A 260 4.27 9.91 -22.17
C PHE A 260 5.66 10.25 -21.61
N CYS A 261 6.30 9.24 -21.03
CA CYS A 261 7.59 9.37 -20.34
C CYS A 261 8.67 10.07 -21.19
N PRO A 262 8.86 9.74 -22.49
CA PRO A 262 9.97 10.27 -23.29
C PRO A 262 9.95 11.79 -23.51
N THR A 263 8.75 12.38 -23.52
CA THR A 263 8.55 13.83 -23.70
C THR A 263 8.12 14.53 -22.42
N ASN A 264 7.83 13.79 -21.33
CA ASN A 264 7.41 14.34 -20.04
C ASN A 264 6.11 15.17 -20.12
N VAL A 265 5.15 14.75 -20.95
CA VAL A 265 3.87 15.45 -21.13
C VAL A 265 2.69 14.49 -21.12
N VAL A 266 1.52 15.03 -20.77
CA VAL A 266 0.24 14.37 -21.03
C VAL A 266 -0.12 14.56 -22.50
N LEU A 267 -0.27 13.48 -23.26
CA LEU A 267 -0.58 13.53 -24.69
C LEU A 267 -2.06 13.86 -24.95
N PHE A 268 -2.96 13.25 -24.17
CA PHE A 268 -4.40 13.48 -24.25
C PHE A 268 -5.08 13.01 -22.95
N ASN A 269 -6.27 13.54 -22.69
CA ASN A 269 -7.07 13.20 -21.52
C ASN A 269 -8.00 12.01 -21.79
N LEU A 270 -8.38 11.33 -20.72
CA LEU A 270 -9.38 10.26 -20.70
C LEU A 270 -10.64 10.81 -20.01
N ASP A 271 -11.75 10.80 -20.73
CA ASP A 271 -13.06 11.24 -20.25
C ASP A 271 -13.68 10.18 -19.35
N TYR A 272 -14.33 10.63 -18.27
CA TYR A 272 -15.10 9.74 -17.40
C TYR A 272 -16.40 9.31 -18.09
N VAL A 273 -16.57 8.00 -18.32
CA VAL A 273 -17.76 7.43 -18.98
C VAL A 273 -18.70 6.70 -18.04
N GLY A 274 -18.34 6.64 -16.75
CA GLY A 274 -19.18 6.14 -15.68
C GLY A 274 -18.66 4.87 -15.01
N LYS A 275 -19.15 4.60 -13.80
CA LYS A 275 -18.86 3.38 -13.03
C LYS A 275 -17.36 3.05 -12.91
N GLY A 276 -16.53 4.07 -12.65
CA GLY A 276 -15.08 3.94 -12.50
C GLY A 276 -14.30 3.79 -13.81
N ILE A 277 -14.91 4.05 -14.97
CA ILE A 277 -14.27 3.90 -16.27
C ILE A 277 -13.91 5.26 -16.86
N PHE A 278 -12.66 5.39 -17.32
CA PHE A 278 -12.15 6.55 -18.05
C PHE A 278 -11.66 6.12 -19.42
N THR A 279 -12.00 6.86 -20.49
CA THR A 279 -11.59 6.50 -21.85
C THR A 279 -11.17 7.72 -22.66
N GLY A 280 -10.13 7.58 -23.47
CA GLY A 280 -9.61 8.67 -24.30
C GLY A 280 -9.01 8.14 -25.58
N GLN A 281 -8.84 9.03 -26.56
CA GLN A 281 -8.19 8.71 -27.82
C GLN A 281 -7.33 9.89 -28.26
N GLY A 282 -6.15 9.61 -28.81
CA GLY A 282 -5.29 10.64 -29.36
C GLY A 282 -4.10 10.08 -30.12
N ASN A 283 -3.32 10.99 -30.68
CA ASN A 283 -2.16 10.64 -31.50
C ASN A 283 -1.00 10.21 -30.60
N VAL A 284 -0.39 9.08 -30.92
CA VAL A 284 0.84 8.58 -30.29
C VAL A 284 1.92 8.52 -31.35
N THR A 285 3.04 9.18 -31.09
CA THR A 285 4.26 9.10 -31.90
C THR A 285 5.42 8.94 -30.94
N PHE A 286 6.15 7.84 -31.07
CA PHE A 286 7.28 7.55 -30.21
C PHE A 286 8.37 8.61 -30.36
N LYS A 287 9.19 8.78 -29.33
CA LYS A 287 10.30 9.72 -29.42
C LYS A 287 11.51 9.00 -29.99
N GLN A 288 12.18 9.60 -30.96
CA GLN A 288 13.47 9.08 -31.43
C GLN A 288 14.53 9.37 -30.36
N GLU A 289 15.18 8.31 -29.88
CA GLU A 289 16.32 8.35 -28.98
C GLU A 289 17.55 7.73 -29.67
N GLY A 290 18.74 7.89 -29.08
CA GLY A 290 19.98 7.31 -29.62
C GLY A 290 19.99 5.77 -29.66
N TRP A 291 19.09 5.13 -28.91
CA TRP A 291 18.97 3.68 -28.78
C TRP A 291 17.72 3.09 -29.44
N GLY A 292 16.86 3.92 -30.05
CA GLY A 292 15.62 3.46 -30.67
C GLY A 292 14.46 4.42 -30.51
N ARG A 293 13.25 3.94 -30.76
CA ARG A 293 12.02 4.72 -30.55
C ARG A 293 11.42 4.38 -29.21
N ASP A 294 11.40 5.37 -28.31
CA ASP A 294 10.95 5.18 -26.95
C ASP A 294 9.42 5.19 -26.87
N GLN A 295 8.89 4.23 -26.14
CA GLN A 295 7.48 3.83 -26.14
C GLN A 295 6.89 3.78 -24.73
N ARG A 296 7.56 4.39 -23.76
CA ARG A 296 7.19 4.32 -22.34
C ARG A 296 6.02 5.25 -21.97
N TYR A 297 5.04 4.76 -21.23
CA TYR A 297 3.88 5.56 -20.79
C TYR A 297 3.41 5.21 -19.38
N LYS A 298 2.65 6.13 -18.80
CA LYS A 298 1.92 6.06 -17.53
C LYS A 298 0.61 6.83 -17.63
N PHE A 299 -0.11 6.96 -16.53
CA PHE A 299 -1.20 7.93 -16.43
C PHE A 299 -0.87 8.99 -15.40
N GLN A 300 -1.32 10.21 -15.66
CA GLN A 300 -1.28 11.31 -14.71
C GLN A 300 -2.70 11.74 -14.38
N MET A 301 -2.99 11.91 -13.10
CA MET A 301 -4.28 12.31 -12.58
C MET A 301 -4.12 13.59 -11.79
N GLU A 302 -4.94 14.59 -12.10
CA GLU A 302 -5.04 15.81 -11.30
C GLU A 302 -6.26 15.69 -10.37
N THR A 303 -6.04 15.95 -9.09
CA THR A 303 -7.07 15.82 -8.06
C THR A 303 -7.14 17.04 -7.15
N VAL A 304 -8.26 17.17 -6.43
CA VAL A 304 -8.41 18.09 -5.31
C VAL A 304 -8.74 17.27 -4.07
N ASN A 305 -7.86 17.28 -3.09
CA ASN A 305 -8.09 16.55 -1.84
C ASN A 305 -9.19 17.21 -0.99
N ALA A 306 -9.58 16.55 0.11
CA ALA A 306 -10.61 17.05 1.01
C ALA A 306 -10.31 18.44 1.61
N SER A 307 -9.03 18.85 1.66
CA SER A 307 -8.59 20.17 2.13
C SER A 307 -8.59 21.25 1.03
N GLY A 308 -9.05 20.93 -0.19
CA GLY A 308 -9.07 21.86 -1.31
C GLY A 308 -7.73 22.04 -2.02
N VAL A 309 -6.73 21.20 -1.72
CA VAL A 309 -5.39 21.30 -2.32
C VAL A 309 -5.34 20.50 -3.61
N ASN A 310 -4.84 21.12 -4.68
CA ASN A 310 -4.55 20.42 -5.93
C ASN A 310 -3.38 19.45 -5.73
N VAL A 311 -3.57 18.20 -6.14
CA VAL A 311 -2.55 17.15 -6.05
C VAL A 311 -2.44 16.43 -7.38
N THR A 312 -1.24 16.43 -7.95
CA THR A 312 -0.88 15.58 -9.08
C THR A 312 -0.50 14.20 -8.58
N GLN A 313 -1.07 13.16 -9.18
CA GLN A 313 -0.76 11.77 -8.91
C GLN A 313 -0.39 11.06 -10.21
N GLN A 314 0.52 10.10 -10.13
CA GLN A 314 0.78 9.21 -11.25
C GLN A 314 0.29 7.81 -10.95
N TRP A 315 -0.12 7.14 -12.03
CA TRP A 315 -0.52 5.76 -12.01
C TRP A 315 0.35 4.97 -12.97
N GLY A 316 0.86 3.86 -12.46
CA GLY A 316 1.86 3.04 -13.11
C GLY A 316 1.57 1.56 -12.93
N THR A 317 2.47 0.74 -13.45
CA THR A 317 2.33 -0.71 -13.35
C THR A 317 2.36 -1.18 -11.91
N LYS A 318 1.38 -2.02 -11.55
CA LYS A 318 1.38 -2.74 -10.28
C LYS A 318 2.50 -3.77 -10.26
N ASN A 319 2.75 -4.40 -11.41
CA ASN A 319 3.73 -5.47 -11.60
C ASN A 319 4.88 -4.94 -12.48
N GLY A 320 6.04 -4.70 -11.87
CA GLY A 320 7.20 -4.12 -12.55
C GLY A 320 7.52 -4.83 -13.87
N THR A 321 7.70 -4.05 -14.93
CA THR A 321 8.06 -4.53 -16.26
C THR A 321 8.95 -3.50 -16.95
N ASP A 322 9.81 -3.98 -17.85
CA ASP A 322 10.46 -3.13 -18.85
C ASP A 322 10.30 -3.68 -20.27
N GLU A 323 9.38 -4.62 -20.50
CA GLU A 323 9.10 -5.15 -21.84
C GLU A 323 7.72 -4.71 -22.32
N PRO A 324 7.52 -4.42 -23.62
CA PRO A 324 6.19 -4.24 -24.18
C PRO A 324 5.37 -5.54 -24.09
N PRO A 325 4.02 -5.45 -24.05
CA PRO A 325 3.19 -6.64 -23.96
C PRO A 325 3.22 -7.43 -25.27
N THR A 326 2.97 -8.74 -25.16
CA THR A 326 2.77 -9.64 -26.30
C THR A 326 1.34 -10.19 -26.26
N SER A 327 0.94 -10.96 -27.28
CA SER A 327 -0.33 -11.69 -27.28
C SER A 327 -0.48 -12.72 -26.15
N THR A 328 0.63 -13.06 -25.48
CA THR A 328 0.68 -14.02 -24.36
C THR A 328 0.89 -13.35 -23.01
N SER A 329 1.00 -12.02 -22.96
CA SER A 329 1.16 -11.31 -21.70
C SER A 329 -0.07 -11.53 -20.79
N PRO A 330 0.12 -11.84 -19.51
CA PRO A 330 -1.00 -12.03 -18.59
C PRO A 330 -1.72 -10.70 -18.34
N GLU A 331 -2.99 -10.75 -17.94
CA GLU A 331 -3.77 -9.55 -17.58
C GLU A 331 -3.07 -8.70 -16.52
N SER A 332 -2.33 -9.35 -15.61
CA SER A 332 -1.56 -8.70 -14.56
C SER A 332 -0.51 -7.72 -15.09
N TYR A 333 -0.06 -7.85 -16.34
CA TYR A 333 0.79 -6.85 -17.00
C TYR A 333 0.14 -5.47 -16.97
N PHE A 334 -1.18 -5.37 -17.16
CA PHE A 334 -1.90 -4.11 -17.28
C PHE A 334 -2.47 -3.58 -15.95
N TYR A 335 -2.25 -4.30 -14.85
CA TYR A 335 -2.74 -3.88 -13.54
C TYR A 335 -2.10 -2.57 -13.10
N VAL A 336 -2.91 -1.66 -12.60
CA VAL A 336 -2.53 -0.27 -12.32
C VAL A 336 -2.59 0.03 -10.82
N LYS A 337 -1.62 0.82 -10.33
CA LYS A 337 -1.58 1.34 -8.96
C LYS A 337 -1.15 2.80 -8.97
N ILE A 338 -1.42 3.53 -7.89
CA ILE A 338 -0.81 4.84 -7.64
C ILE A 338 0.69 4.62 -7.39
N VAL A 339 1.51 5.48 -7.98
CA VAL A 339 2.98 5.42 -7.89
C VAL A 339 3.54 6.79 -7.52
N SER A 340 4.78 6.81 -7.07
CA SER A 340 5.51 8.05 -6.82
C SER A 340 5.61 8.90 -8.08
N LEU A 341 5.61 10.22 -7.91
CA LEU A 341 5.84 11.14 -9.01
C LEU A 341 7.29 11.00 -9.50
N ASP A 342 7.44 10.38 -10.65
CA ASP A 342 8.73 10.18 -11.32
C ASP A 342 8.52 10.13 -12.83
N GLN A 343 9.52 10.46 -13.64
CA GLN A 343 9.34 10.42 -15.09
C GLN A 343 9.34 8.97 -15.64
N TRP A 344 10.12 8.06 -15.03
CA TRP A 344 10.57 6.82 -15.67
C TRP A 344 10.15 5.54 -14.98
N ASN A 345 9.98 5.53 -13.67
CA ASN A 345 9.67 4.37 -12.86
C ASN A 345 8.20 3.97 -13.01
N ASP A 346 7.93 2.68 -12.79
CA ASP A 346 6.59 2.07 -12.80
C ASP A 346 5.77 2.35 -14.08
N LYS A 347 6.46 2.39 -15.21
CA LYS A 347 5.90 2.62 -16.56
C LYS A 347 5.57 1.32 -17.28
N TRP A 348 4.71 1.42 -18.29
CA TRP A 348 4.54 0.39 -19.32
C TRP A 348 5.27 0.79 -20.60
N LYS A 349 5.43 -0.17 -21.51
CA LYS A 349 5.86 0.07 -22.89
C LYS A 349 4.70 -0.24 -23.84
N PHE A 350 4.43 0.63 -24.80
CA PHE A 350 3.51 0.35 -25.91
C PHE A 350 4.06 -0.75 -26.82
N THR A 351 3.18 -1.48 -27.52
CA THR A 351 3.57 -2.29 -28.68
C THR A 351 3.99 -1.38 -29.84
N SER A 352 4.89 -1.86 -30.70
CA SER A 352 5.48 -1.07 -31.80
C SER A 352 4.45 -0.54 -32.80
N GLU A 353 3.32 -1.24 -32.96
CA GLU A 353 2.20 -0.84 -33.81
C GLU A 353 1.48 0.44 -33.34
N MET A 354 1.67 0.87 -32.09
CA MET A 354 1.13 2.13 -31.56
C MET A 354 1.94 3.35 -31.99
N ASP A 355 3.12 3.16 -32.59
CA ASP A 355 3.88 4.26 -33.13
C ASP A 355 3.20 4.85 -34.37
N LYS A 356 3.17 6.19 -34.45
CA LYS A 356 2.48 6.94 -35.50
C LYS A 356 1.06 6.46 -35.73
N ALA A 357 0.33 6.28 -34.63
CA ALA A 357 -1.03 5.79 -34.65
C ALA A 357 -1.97 6.70 -33.84
N VAL A 358 -3.26 6.64 -34.17
CA VAL A 358 -4.30 7.07 -33.26
C VAL A 358 -4.59 5.92 -32.32
N VAL A 359 -4.45 6.16 -31.01
CA VAL A 359 -4.55 5.14 -29.97
C VAL A 359 -5.70 5.46 -29.04
N SER A 360 -6.54 4.46 -28.77
CA SER A 360 -7.60 4.51 -27.76
C SER A 360 -7.12 3.81 -26.49
N ILE A 361 -7.36 4.44 -25.35
CA ILE A 361 -7.04 3.91 -24.03
C ILE A 361 -8.26 3.97 -23.13
N SER A 362 -8.49 2.89 -22.38
CA SER A 362 -9.50 2.86 -21.33
C SER A 362 -8.87 2.37 -20.02
N MET A 363 -9.12 3.09 -18.93
CA MET A 363 -8.70 2.74 -17.58
C MET A 363 -9.93 2.32 -16.76
N PHE A 364 -9.82 1.21 -16.04
CA PHE A 364 -10.90 0.57 -15.31
C PHE A 364 -10.58 0.56 -13.82
N LEU A 365 -11.25 1.42 -13.05
CA LEU A 365 -11.09 1.59 -11.61
C LEU A 365 -12.34 1.08 -10.86
N GLN A 366 -12.71 -0.17 -11.14
CA GLN A 366 -13.92 -0.80 -10.61
C GLN A 366 -13.60 -1.68 -9.40
N GLY A 367 -14.49 -1.70 -8.40
CA GLY A 367 -14.21 -2.32 -7.10
C GLY A 367 -14.24 -3.84 -7.05
N ASP A 368 -14.89 -4.48 -8.02
CA ASP A 368 -15.07 -5.94 -8.12
C ASP A 368 -13.90 -6.68 -8.78
N LYS A 369 -12.87 -5.95 -9.23
CA LYS A 369 -11.73 -6.51 -9.96
C LYS A 369 -10.43 -5.77 -9.68
N GLU A 370 -9.34 -6.27 -10.23
CA GLU A 370 -8.09 -5.52 -10.23
C GLU A 370 -8.20 -4.30 -11.14
N TYR A 371 -7.71 -3.17 -10.66
CA TYR A 371 -7.64 -1.98 -11.49
C TYR A 371 -6.72 -2.27 -12.67
N THR A 372 -7.15 -1.92 -13.87
CA THR A 372 -6.43 -2.26 -15.10
C THR A 372 -6.67 -1.23 -16.20
N HIS A 373 -6.03 -1.41 -17.35
CA HIS A 373 -6.27 -0.59 -18.53
C HIS A 373 -6.13 -1.40 -19.82
N THR A 374 -6.65 -0.85 -20.92
CA THR A 374 -6.48 -1.40 -22.27
C THR A 374 -5.92 -0.35 -23.20
N VAL A 375 -5.07 -0.78 -24.13
CA VAL A 375 -4.53 0.06 -25.22
C VAL A 375 -4.92 -0.56 -26.55
N LYS A 376 -5.46 0.23 -27.47
CA LYS A 376 -5.90 -0.23 -28.80
C LYS A 376 -5.50 0.75 -29.88
N LYS A 377 -4.98 0.23 -30.99
CA LYS A 377 -4.79 1.01 -32.22
C LYS A 377 -6.14 1.24 -32.89
N VAL A 378 -6.42 2.49 -33.24
CA VAL A 378 -7.63 2.88 -33.97
C VAL A 378 -7.33 3.04 -35.45
N SER A 379 -6.26 3.79 -35.78
CA SER A 379 -5.81 4.00 -37.17
C SER A 379 -4.32 4.36 -37.20
N ASN A 380 -3.72 4.38 -38.39
CA ASN A 380 -2.43 5.06 -38.61
C ASN A 380 -2.64 6.58 -38.65
N LEU A 381 -1.57 7.34 -38.39
CA LEU A 381 -1.50 8.80 -38.57
C LEU A 381 -1.20 9.20 -40.02
#